data_AF-A0A4Q3XAE2-F1
#
_entry.id   AF-A0A4Q3XAE2-F1
#
_cell.length_a   1.000
_cell.length_b   1.000
_cell.length_c   1.000
_cell.angle_alpha   90.00
_cell.angle_beta   90.00
_cell.angle_gamma   90.00
#
_symmetry.space_group_name_H-M   'P 1'
#
loop_
_entity.id
_entity.type
_entity.pdbx_description
1 polymer ?
#
loop_
_entity_poly.entity_id
_entity_poly.type
_entity_poly.pdbx_seq_one_letter_code
_entity_poly.pdbx_strand_id
1 'polypeptide(L)'
;QKSLVIALGELRDASAAPVLLPFLDNENVDLVRHTAEALGRIGDGRAIDPLIKCLDSPSVDVRKVVASALVDIGSESVPALTVALRHPNHNVRMWVAEALGSLKDKGAVNALILALQDDNVRVRRYAALALGEIGDARAAKSLQVLLSDPVQDVRYSAVKAVADIGGKASLQPLTTALGDPDWVVRLAAAKGLGQLNDRAAVPALCDALKDSEWSVRYHAALSLGDLEDLTAVIPLIKALKDPREGVRRGVVESLGRLGDKRAVAALERQRKVEETESKLVVAMIDMVLPGLRRGRKFEPRPDQRLTPQPIINTATIKPKAAILAAQENAARIAAEQAAAASLEEEMPGDDLGVDGIGVDGVDGELAGVALADVDLGGDLVDDLEVPDSL
;
A
#
# COMPACT_ATOMS: atom_id res chain seq x y z
N GLN A 1 19.63 16.39 -31.27
CA GLN A 1 18.73 17.01 -30.28
C GLN A 1 18.91 16.38 -28.91
N LYS A 2 18.69 15.07 -28.72
CA LYS A 2 18.90 14.38 -27.44
C LYS A 2 20.24 14.69 -26.75
N SER A 3 21.37 14.50 -27.43
CA SER A 3 22.70 14.74 -26.83
C SER A 3 22.92 16.21 -26.44
N LEU A 4 22.32 17.15 -27.18
CA LEU A 4 22.36 18.57 -26.85
C LEU A 4 21.58 18.86 -25.56
N VAL A 5 20.37 18.32 -25.45
CA VAL A 5 19.50 18.48 -24.27
C VAL A 5 20.19 17.93 -23.01
N ILE A 6 20.78 16.74 -23.10
CA ILE A 6 21.50 16.12 -21.99
C ILE A 6 22.69 17.00 -21.57
N ALA A 7 23.53 17.41 -22.51
CA ALA A 7 24.69 18.25 -22.23
C ALA A 7 24.30 19.60 -21.58
N LEU A 8 23.22 20.24 -22.06
CA LEU A 8 22.72 21.48 -21.46
C LEU A 8 22.20 21.27 -20.04
N GLY A 9 21.54 20.15 -19.76
CA GLY A 9 21.11 19.78 -18.41
C GLY A 9 22.28 19.49 -17.46
N GLU A 10 23.38 18.90 -17.95
CA GLU A 10 24.59 18.65 -17.17
C GLU A 10 25.34 19.92 -16.81
N LEU A 11 25.30 20.94 -17.67
CA LEU A 11 25.89 22.25 -17.39
C LEU A 11 25.19 23.02 -16.27
N ARG A 12 23.89 22.74 -16.05
CA ARG A 12 23.04 23.39 -15.02
C ARG A 12 23.03 24.92 -15.09
N ASP A 13 23.15 25.46 -16.29
CA ASP A 13 23.10 26.90 -16.54
C ASP A 13 21.66 27.34 -16.81
N ALA A 14 21.14 28.25 -15.98
CA ALA A 14 19.79 28.82 -16.12
C ALA A 14 19.56 29.48 -17.49
N SER A 15 20.59 29.99 -18.15
CA SER A 15 20.48 30.54 -19.50
C SER A 15 20.07 29.51 -20.56
N ALA A 16 20.27 28.21 -20.30
CA ALA A 16 19.85 27.14 -21.17
C ALA A 16 18.34 26.84 -21.10
N ALA A 17 17.65 27.22 -20.02
CA ALA A 17 16.24 26.89 -19.82
C ALA A 17 15.35 27.39 -20.98
N PRO A 18 15.39 28.68 -21.41
CA PRO A 18 14.59 29.16 -22.54
C PRO A 18 14.85 28.43 -23.87
N VAL A 19 16.07 27.90 -24.06
CA VAL A 19 16.44 27.13 -25.26
C VAL A 19 15.81 25.73 -25.23
N LEU A 20 15.63 25.17 -24.03
CA LEU A 20 15.07 23.84 -23.83
C LEU A 20 13.54 23.82 -23.82
N LEU A 21 12.87 24.88 -23.34
CA LEU A 21 11.41 24.93 -23.22
C LEU A 21 10.65 24.51 -24.49
N PRO A 22 11.03 24.94 -25.72
CA PRO A 22 10.32 24.55 -26.93
C PRO A 22 10.34 23.04 -27.21
N PHE A 23 11.31 22.28 -26.67
CA PHE A 23 11.38 20.83 -26.85
C PHE A 23 10.36 20.06 -25.99
N LEU A 24 9.68 20.72 -25.05
CA LEU A 24 8.60 20.10 -24.26
C LEU A 24 7.31 19.89 -25.08
N ASP A 25 7.08 20.72 -26.10
CA ASP A 25 5.93 20.60 -27.02
C ASP A 25 6.25 19.72 -28.26
N ASN A 26 7.20 18.78 -28.14
CA ASN A 26 7.63 17.91 -29.22
C ASN A 26 6.84 16.59 -29.25
N GLU A 27 6.55 16.07 -30.46
CA GLU A 27 5.89 14.77 -30.62
C GLU A 27 6.77 13.59 -30.17
N ASN A 28 8.10 13.74 -30.20
CA ASN A 28 9.03 12.73 -29.76
C ASN A 28 9.05 12.67 -28.22
N VAL A 29 8.34 11.66 -27.69
CA VAL A 29 8.23 11.36 -26.25
C VAL A 29 9.59 11.28 -25.56
N ASP A 30 10.59 10.66 -26.19
CA ASP A 30 11.93 10.57 -25.59
C ASP A 30 12.57 11.94 -25.50
N LEU A 31 12.45 12.78 -26.54
CA LEU A 31 13.01 14.13 -26.49
C LEU A 31 12.35 14.96 -25.38
N VAL A 32 11.03 14.87 -25.21
CA VAL A 32 10.29 15.53 -24.12
C VAL A 32 10.79 15.06 -22.76
N ARG A 33 10.95 13.74 -22.56
CA ARG A 33 11.49 13.18 -21.30
C ARG A 33 12.87 13.72 -20.96
N HIS A 34 13.82 13.65 -21.89
CA HIS A 34 15.17 14.14 -21.64
C HIS A 34 15.19 15.66 -21.43
N THR A 35 14.28 16.40 -22.07
CA THR A 35 14.12 17.84 -21.88
C THR A 35 13.60 18.17 -20.49
N ALA A 36 12.57 17.46 -20.02
CA ALA A 36 12.06 17.63 -18.67
C ALA A 36 13.14 17.32 -17.61
N GLU A 37 13.87 16.23 -17.78
CA GLU A 37 14.99 15.87 -16.89
C GLU A 37 16.10 16.94 -16.87
N ALA A 38 16.48 17.46 -18.05
CA ALA A 38 17.46 18.53 -18.15
C ALA A 38 16.99 19.82 -17.46
N LEU A 39 15.73 20.22 -17.66
CA LEU A 39 15.14 21.39 -17.00
C LEU A 39 15.06 21.23 -15.48
N GLY A 40 14.74 20.02 -14.99
CA GLY A 40 14.79 19.68 -13.56
C GLY A 40 16.19 19.89 -12.97
N ARG A 41 17.23 19.37 -13.65
CA ARG A 41 18.63 19.54 -13.22
C ARG A 41 19.10 20.99 -13.24
N ILE A 42 18.62 21.79 -14.20
CA ILE A 42 18.93 23.22 -14.29
C ILE A 42 18.28 23.97 -13.11
N GLY A 43 17.08 23.58 -12.69
CA GLY A 43 16.41 24.16 -11.52
C GLY A 43 15.85 25.56 -11.75
N ASP A 44 15.57 25.95 -13.00
CA ASP A 44 15.05 27.28 -13.33
C ASP A 44 13.52 27.33 -13.22
N GLY A 45 13.01 28.23 -12.37
CA GLY A 45 11.57 28.40 -12.15
C GLY A 45 10.74 28.70 -13.39
N ARG A 46 11.33 29.21 -14.48
CA ARG A 46 10.63 29.42 -15.77
C ARG A 46 10.15 28.11 -16.40
N ALA A 47 10.71 26.98 -16.01
CA ALA A 47 10.30 25.67 -16.48
C ALA A 47 9.05 25.11 -15.77
N ILE A 48 8.65 25.68 -14.62
CA ILE A 48 7.60 25.10 -13.77
C ILE A 48 6.26 24.99 -14.51
N ASP A 49 5.73 26.09 -15.06
CA ASP A 49 4.42 26.05 -15.74
C ASP A 49 4.43 25.19 -17.02
N PRO A 50 5.45 25.27 -17.90
CA PRO A 50 5.58 24.34 -19.02
C PRO A 50 5.65 22.87 -18.60
N LEU A 51 6.37 22.56 -17.52
CA LEU A 51 6.43 21.20 -16.98
C LEU A 51 5.07 20.76 -16.42
N ILE A 52 4.35 21.62 -15.69
CA ILE A 52 3.00 21.31 -15.19
C ILE A 52 2.06 20.95 -16.35
N LYS A 53 2.13 21.66 -17.48
CA LYS A 53 1.36 21.32 -18.69
C LYS A 53 1.70 19.91 -19.20
N CYS A 54 2.97 19.50 -19.16
CA CYS A 54 3.40 18.15 -19.57
C CYS A 54 2.90 17.03 -18.64
N LEU A 55 2.40 17.34 -17.44
CA LEU A 55 1.71 16.34 -16.59
C LEU A 55 0.38 15.88 -17.22
N ASP A 56 -0.14 16.59 -18.23
CA ASP A 56 -1.31 16.19 -19.02
C ASP A 56 -0.95 15.29 -20.21
N SER A 57 0.34 14.97 -20.40
CA SER A 57 0.79 14.08 -21.47
C SER A 57 0.10 12.71 -21.39
N PRO A 58 -0.26 12.07 -22.53
CA PRO A 58 -0.77 10.70 -22.53
C PRO A 58 0.28 9.69 -22.03
N SER A 59 1.57 9.97 -22.23
CA SER A 59 2.66 9.11 -21.82
C SER A 59 2.88 9.14 -20.30
N VAL A 60 2.70 7.98 -19.65
CA VAL A 60 2.98 7.81 -18.21
C VAL A 60 4.44 8.15 -17.89
N ASP A 61 5.36 7.78 -18.78
CA ASP A 61 6.79 8.03 -18.60
C ASP A 61 7.13 9.52 -18.61
N VAL A 62 6.48 10.29 -19.50
CA VAL A 62 6.62 11.76 -19.51
C VAL A 62 6.14 12.33 -18.19
N ARG A 63 4.93 11.97 -17.75
CA ARG A 63 4.37 12.50 -16.49
C ARG A 63 5.26 12.21 -15.28
N LYS A 64 5.81 10.98 -15.21
CA LYS A 64 6.73 10.58 -14.13
C LYS A 64 8.01 11.41 -14.12
N VAL A 65 8.66 11.58 -15.28
CA VAL A 65 9.90 12.36 -15.40
C VAL A 65 9.64 13.83 -15.10
N VAL A 66 8.52 14.37 -15.58
CA VAL A 66 8.09 15.75 -15.32
C VAL A 66 7.83 15.99 -13.84
N ALA A 67 7.13 15.08 -13.15
CA ALA A 67 6.94 15.16 -11.71
C ALA A 67 8.27 15.17 -10.95
N SER A 68 9.21 14.29 -11.34
CA SER A 68 10.57 14.28 -10.79
C SER A 68 11.31 15.60 -11.05
N ALA A 69 11.22 16.15 -12.26
CA ALA A 69 11.86 17.41 -12.61
C ALA A 69 11.31 18.58 -11.79
N LEU A 70 10.01 18.62 -11.53
CA LEU A 70 9.37 19.62 -10.66
C LEU A 70 9.84 19.50 -9.21
N VAL A 71 10.13 18.28 -8.74
CA VAL A 71 10.75 18.03 -7.43
C VAL A 71 12.21 18.48 -7.42
N ASP A 72 12.97 18.21 -8.49
CA ASP A 72 14.38 18.60 -8.63
C ASP A 72 14.56 20.13 -8.68
N ILE A 73 13.61 20.87 -9.24
CA ILE A 73 13.54 22.35 -9.16
C ILE A 73 13.36 22.81 -7.71
N GLY A 74 12.67 22.04 -6.89
CA GLY A 74 12.55 22.27 -5.45
C GLY A 74 11.37 23.16 -5.05
N SER A 75 11.53 23.89 -3.93
CA SER A 75 10.44 24.63 -3.26
C SER A 75 9.81 25.72 -4.13
N GLU A 76 10.50 26.22 -5.15
CA GLU A 76 9.92 27.19 -6.10
C GLU A 76 8.72 26.62 -6.87
N SER A 77 8.64 25.29 -7.02
CA SER A 77 7.50 24.61 -7.63
C SER A 77 6.23 24.63 -6.77
N VAL A 78 6.34 24.80 -5.44
CA VAL A 78 5.23 24.60 -4.49
C VAL A 78 4.02 25.51 -4.77
N PRO A 79 4.17 26.82 -5.03
CA PRO A 79 3.01 27.69 -5.31
C PRO A 79 2.25 27.26 -6.57
N ALA A 80 2.96 26.96 -7.66
CA ALA A 80 2.32 26.56 -8.92
C ALA A 80 1.67 25.17 -8.82
N LEU A 81 2.35 24.21 -8.18
CA LEU A 81 1.80 22.88 -7.89
C LEU A 81 0.55 22.96 -7.00
N THR A 82 0.55 23.84 -6.00
CA THR A 82 -0.63 24.06 -5.14
C THR A 82 -1.86 24.52 -5.94
N VAL A 83 -1.66 25.37 -6.96
CA VAL A 83 -2.74 25.76 -7.88
C VAL A 83 -3.14 24.59 -8.78
N ALA A 84 -2.17 23.83 -9.28
CA ALA A 84 -2.38 22.68 -10.16
C ALA A 84 -3.14 21.50 -9.51
N LEU A 85 -3.25 21.46 -8.18
CA LEU A 85 -4.17 20.54 -7.48
C LEU A 85 -5.65 20.77 -7.82
N ARG A 86 -6.00 21.83 -8.54
CA ARG A 86 -7.37 22.11 -9.03
C ARG A 86 -7.52 21.86 -10.54
N HIS A 87 -6.54 21.23 -11.17
CA HIS A 87 -6.56 20.97 -12.61
C HIS A 87 -7.76 20.08 -13.01
N PRO A 88 -8.42 20.33 -14.16
CA PRO A 88 -9.57 19.53 -14.60
C PRO A 88 -9.22 18.04 -14.79
N ASN A 89 -8.03 17.73 -15.29
CA ASN A 89 -7.55 16.36 -15.40
C ASN A 89 -7.05 15.83 -14.04
N HIS A 90 -7.69 14.77 -13.54
CA HIS A 90 -7.32 14.10 -12.29
C HIS A 90 -5.92 13.47 -12.32
N ASN A 91 -5.40 13.11 -13.51
CA ASN A 91 -4.03 12.59 -13.63
C ASN A 91 -3.02 13.67 -13.25
N VAL A 92 -3.22 14.91 -13.70
CA VAL A 92 -2.38 16.05 -13.30
C VAL A 92 -2.46 16.23 -11.79
N ARG A 93 -3.67 16.31 -11.22
CA ARG A 93 -3.86 16.47 -9.77
C ARG A 93 -3.14 15.38 -8.95
N MET A 94 -3.20 14.13 -9.41
CA MET A 94 -2.54 12.99 -8.77
C MET A 94 -1.01 13.14 -8.78
N TRP A 95 -0.41 13.40 -9.94
CA TRP A 95 1.05 13.59 -10.05
C TRP A 95 1.54 14.83 -9.28
N VAL A 96 0.74 15.89 -9.26
CA VAL A 96 1.00 17.09 -8.46
C VAL A 96 0.99 16.75 -6.98
N ALA A 97 0.03 15.97 -6.48
CA ALA A 97 0.00 15.55 -5.08
C ALA A 97 1.24 14.73 -4.71
N GLU A 98 1.67 13.80 -5.57
CA GLU A 98 2.90 13.02 -5.38
C GLU A 98 4.16 13.92 -5.33
N ALA A 99 4.29 14.87 -6.26
CA ALA A 99 5.41 15.80 -6.29
C ALA A 99 5.44 16.70 -5.03
N LEU A 100 4.28 17.20 -4.58
CA LEU A 100 4.18 17.99 -3.35
C LEU A 100 4.57 17.20 -2.09
N GLY A 101 4.21 15.91 -2.03
CA GLY A 101 4.66 15.01 -0.96
C GLY A 101 6.17 14.85 -0.94
N SER A 102 6.76 14.62 -2.11
CA SER A 102 8.21 14.46 -2.28
C SER A 102 9.00 15.73 -1.92
N LEU A 103 8.45 16.91 -2.21
CA LEU A 103 9.04 18.20 -1.84
C LEU A 103 9.02 18.47 -0.32
N LYS A 104 8.07 17.85 0.41
CA LYS A 104 7.91 17.97 1.87
C LYS A 104 7.73 19.40 2.39
N ASP A 105 7.27 20.32 1.53
CA ASP A 105 7.06 21.71 1.89
C ASP A 105 5.71 21.91 2.61
N LYS A 106 5.75 22.53 3.79
CA LYS A 106 4.57 22.79 4.63
C LYS A 106 3.58 23.79 4.04
N GLY A 107 3.97 24.56 3.03
CA GLY A 107 3.10 25.45 2.26
C GLY A 107 2.01 24.70 1.50
N ALA A 108 2.26 23.44 1.12
CA ALA A 108 1.31 22.62 0.36
C ALA A 108 0.18 22.00 1.21
N VAL A 109 0.34 21.96 2.53
CA VAL A 109 -0.52 21.18 3.44
C VAL A 109 -1.99 21.52 3.31
N ASN A 110 -2.34 22.82 3.29
CA ASN A 110 -3.74 23.22 3.21
C ASN A 110 -4.38 22.83 1.87
N ALA A 111 -3.61 22.87 0.78
CA ALA A 111 -4.11 22.50 -0.54
C ALA A 111 -4.28 20.99 -0.67
N LEU A 112 -3.32 20.21 -0.14
CA LEU A 112 -3.43 18.76 -0.06
C LEU A 112 -4.58 18.31 0.84
N ILE A 113 -4.88 19.02 1.94
CA ILE A 113 -6.07 18.77 2.77
C ILE A 113 -7.36 18.90 1.95
N LEU A 114 -7.46 19.90 1.07
CA LEU A 114 -8.61 20.05 0.17
C LEU A 114 -8.67 18.88 -0.84
N ALA A 115 -7.52 18.44 -1.36
CA ALA A 115 -7.43 17.31 -2.29
C ALA A 115 -7.81 15.95 -1.65
N LEU A 116 -7.91 15.85 -0.32
CA LEU A 116 -8.50 14.66 0.34
C LEU A 116 -9.99 14.50 0.06
N GLN A 117 -10.67 15.52 -0.47
CA GLN A 117 -12.10 15.49 -0.82
C GLN A 117 -12.32 15.34 -2.33
N ASP A 118 -11.28 15.03 -3.09
CA ASP A 118 -11.35 14.89 -4.54
C ASP A 118 -12.29 13.75 -4.97
N ASP A 119 -12.99 13.95 -6.09
CA ASP A 119 -13.88 12.95 -6.66
C ASP A 119 -13.11 11.69 -7.11
N ASN A 120 -11.87 11.89 -7.56
CA ASN A 120 -11.01 10.81 -8.00
C ASN A 120 -10.30 10.13 -6.83
N VAL A 121 -10.49 8.82 -6.74
CA VAL A 121 -9.91 7.93 -5.72
C VAL A 121 -8.38 8.05 -5.67
N ARG A 122 -7.70 8.13 -6.83
CA ARG A 122 -6.24 8.22 -6.87
C ARG A 122 -5.77 9.55 -6.30
N VAL A 123 -6.44 10.65 -6.60
CA VAL A 123 -6.06 11.97 -6.05
C VAL A 123 -6.18 11.97 -4.52
N ARG A 124 -7.30 11.48 -3.96
CA ARG A 124 -7.46 11.35 -2.50
C ARG A 124 -6.36 10.50 -1.86
N ARG A 125 -6.05 9.35 -2.48
CA ARG A 125 -5.00 8.43 -2.05
C ARG A 125 -3.63 9.12 -1.99
N TYR A 126 -3.22 9.75 -3.09
CA TYR A 126 -1.91 10.41 -3.19
C TYR A 126 -1.83 11.66 -2.32
N ALA A 127 -2.92 12.41 -2.16
CA ALA A 127 -2.99 13.52 -1.22
C ALA A 127 -2.77 13.05 0.23
N ALA A 128 -3.36 11.92 0.63
CA ALA A 128 -3.14 11.35 1.95
C ALA A 128 -1.67 10.97 2.17
N LEU A 129 -1.08 10.24 1.21
CA LEU A 129 0.34 9.86 1.26
C LEU A 129 1.26 11.08 1.35
N ALA A 130 1.01 12.11 0.53
CA ALA A 130 1.78 13.35 0.53
C ALA A 130 1.72 14.07 1.88
N LEU A 131 0.55 14.13 2.52
CA LEU A 131 0.41 14.72 3.86
C LEU A 131 1.19 13.91 4.92
N GLY A 132 1.22 12.58 4.79
CA GLY A 132 2.05 11.71 5.61
C GLY A 132 3.55 12.01 5.45
N GLU A 133 4.02 12.16 4.21
CA GLU A 133 5.41 12.46 3.89
C GLU A 133 5.87 13.85 4.37
N ILE A 134 4.97 14.83 4.32
CA ILE A 134 5.21 16.17 4.87
C ILE A 134 5.23 16.13 6.42
N GLY A 135 4.45 15.25 7.04
CA GLY A 135 4.46 15.04 8.49
C GLY A 135 3.87 16.21 9.30
N ASP A 136 3.00 17.03 8.71
CA ASP A 136 2.43 18.20 9.38
C ASP A 136 1.12 17.85 10.10
N ALA A 137 1.10 18.06 11.42
CA ALA A 137 -0.04 17.74 12.29
C ALA A 137 -1.34 18.49 11.92
N ARG A 138 -1.29 19.57 11.15
CA ARG A 138 -2.49 20.25 10.63
C ARG A 138 -3.39 19.32 9.82
N ALA A 139 -2.83 18.29 9.20
CA ALA A 139 -3.58 17.30 8.41
C ALA A 139 -4.33 16.26 9.24
N ALA A 140 -4.02 16.13 10.54
CA ALA A 140 -4.47 14.99 11.36
C ALA A 140 -6.00 14.82 11.36
N LYS A 141 -6.75 15.91 11.54
CA LYS A 141 -8.23 15.85 11.59
C LYS A 141 -8.83 15.43 10.24
N SER A 142 -8.29 15.93 9.13
CA SER A 142 -8.79 15.60 7.79
C SER A 142 -8.45 14.17 7.40
N LEU A 143 -7.26 13.70 7.76
CA LEU A 143 -6.87 12.30 7.57
C LEU A 143 -7.72 11.34 8.41
N GLN A 144 -8.10 11.75 9.63
CA GLN A 144 -9.00 10.96 10.47
C GLN A 144 -10.37 10.74 9.81
N VAL A 145 -10.92 11.73 9.11
CA VAL A 145 -12.16 11.56 8.35
C VAL A 145 -11.98 10.54 7.22
N LEU A 146 -10.81 10.56 6.58
CA LEU A 146 -10.48 9.68 5.45
C LEU A 146 -10.31 8.20 5.85
N LEU A 147 -10.20 7.90 7.15
CA LEU A 147 -10.27 6.53 7.68
C LEU A 147 -11.63 5.86 7.49
N SER A 148 -12.66 6.60 7.07
CA SER A 148 -13.98 6.06 6.73
C SER A 148 -14.30 6.18 5.24
N ASP A 149 -13.29 6.42 4.39
CA ASP A 149 -13.48 6.44 2.93
C ASP A 149 -14.06 5.10 2.43
N PRO A 150 -15.02 5.13 1.48
CA PRO A 150 -15.58 3.89 0.93
C PRO A 150 -14.53 3.00 0.27
N VAL A 151 -13.43 3.58 -0.23
CA VAL A 151 -12.38 2.84 -0.91
C VAL A 151 -11.27 2.43 0.06
N GLN A 152 -11.00 1.14 0.11
CA GLN A 152 -9.98 0.53 0.97
C GLN A 152 -8.57 1.13 0.77
N ASP A 153 -8.14 1.34 -0.48
CA ASP A 153 -6.82 1.93 -0.79
C ASP A 153 -6.63 3.34 -0.19
N VAL A 154 -7.72 4.10 -0.13
CA VAL A 154 -7.72 5.45 0.43
C VAL A 154 -7.65 5.38 1.96
N ARG A 155 -8.44 4.50 2.60
CA ARG A 155 -8.34 4.24 4.05
C ARG A 155 -6.94 3.78 4.46
N TYR A 156 -6.34 2.85 3.71
CA TYR A 156 -4.97 2.41 3.94
C TYR A 156 -3.97 3.58 3.90
N SER A 157 -4.09 4.43 2.88
CA SER A 157 -3.21 5.59 2.72
C SER A 157 -3.40 6.62 3.84
N ALA A 158 -4.63 6.80 4.32
CA ALA A 158 -4.92 7.63 5.48
C ALA A 158 -4.31 7.05 6.77
N VAL A 159 -4.43 5.75 7.03
CA VAL A 159 -3.78 5.08 8.18
C VAL A 159 -2.27 5.25 8.13
N LYS A 160 -1.65 5.00 6.98
CA LYS A 160 -0.22 5.20 6.79
C LYS A 160 0.19 6.65 7.06
N ALA A 161 -0.55 7.62 6.53
CA ALA A 161 -0.26 9.04 6.73
C ALA A 161 -0.40 9.46 8.20
N VAL A 162 -1.41 8.96 8.91
CA VAL A 162 -1.58 9.22 10.35
C VAL A 162 -0.41 8.62 11.15
N ALA A 163 0.07 7.44 10.78
CA ALA A 163 1.25 6.83 11.39
C ALA A 163 2.53 7.63 11.10
N ASP A 164 2.74 8.06 9.85
CA ASP A 164 3.91 8.83 9.42
C ASP A 164 3.96 10.22 10.08
N ILE A 165 2.80 10.89 10.25
CA ILE A 165 2.70 12.15 11.03
C ILE A 165 3.01 11.89 12.52
N GLY A 166 2.48 10.79 13.06
CA GLY A 166 2.68 10.38 14.44
C GLY A 166 2.16 11.38 15.50
N GLY A 167 2.73 11.29 16.70
CA GLY A 167 2.30 12.05 17.86
C GLY A 167 1.03 11.48 18.53
N LYS A 168 0.74 11.96 19.75
CA LYS A 168 -0.33 11.40 20.60
C LYS A 168 -1.71 11.39 19.95
N ALA A 169 -1.98 12.36 19.07
CA ALA A 169 -3.25 12.45 18.35
C ALA A 169 -3.48 11.29 17.37
N SER A 170 -2.41 10.61 16.92
CA SER A 170 -2.49 9.46 16.02
C SER A 170 -2.87 8.16 16.71
N LEU A 171 -2.75 8.06 18.05
CA LEU A 171 -3.07 6.84 18.79
C LEU A 171 -4.51 6.38 18.54
N GLN A 172 -5.49 7.25 18.81
CA GLN A 172 -6.90 6.88 18.73
C GLN A 172 -7.36 6.53 17.30
N PRO A 173 -6.99 7.30 16.25
CA PRO A 173 -7.31 6.92 14.87
C PRO A 173 -6.68 5.59 14.45
N LEU A 174 -5.41 5.33 14.81
CA LEU A 174 -4.77 4.05 14.50
C LEU A 174 -5.40 2.88 15.28
N THR A 175 -5.74 3.07 16.56
CA THR A 175 -6.48 2.07 17.34
C THR A 175 -7.84 1.77 16.72
N THR A 176 -8.54 2.79 16.20
CA THR A 176 -9.82 2.58 15.49
C THR A 176 -9.63 1.77 14.21
N ALA A 177 -8.57 2.05 13.45
CA ALA A 177 -8.26 1.35 12.20
C ALA A 177 -7.88 -0.13 12.37
N LEU A 178 -7.55 -0.59 13.59
CA LEU A 178 -7.45 -2.03 13.90
C LEU A 178 -8.79 -2.76 13.77
N GLY A 179 -9.92 -2.06 13.69
CA GLY A 179 -11.24 -2.63 13.47
C GLY A 179 -11.72 -2.58 12.01
N ASP A 180 -10.88 -2.15 11.06
CA ASP A 180 -11.28 -2.03 9.65
C ASP A 180 -11.70 -3.38 9.05
N PRO A 181 -12.74 -3.45 8.20
CA PRO A 181 -13.12 -4.69 7.53
C PRO A 181 -11.98 -5.29 6.70
N ASP A 182 -11.11 -4.46 6.13
CA ASP A 182 -10.00 -4.91 5.32
C ASP A 182 -8.72 -5.14 6.14
N TRP A 183 -8.10 -6.31 5.96
CA TRP A 183 -6.94 -6.71 6.74
C TRP A 183 -5.68 -5.90 6.42
N VAL A 184 -5.55 -5.33 5.22
CA VAL A 184 -4.40 -4.49 4.83
C VAL A 184 -4.43 -3.19 5.62
N VAL A 185 -5.62 -2.64 5.86
CA VAL A 185 -5.81 -1.44 6.70
C VAL A 185 -5.51 -1.75 8.17
N ARG A 186 -6.04 -2.86 8.71
CA ARG A 186 -5.73 -3.31 10.09
C ARG A 186 -4.24 -3.56 10.30
N LEU A 187 -3.58 -4.15 9.30
CA LEU A 187 -2.14 -4.38 9.30
C LEU A 187 -1.34 -3.08 9.34
N ALA A 188 -1.71 -2.10 8.51
CA ALA A 188 -1.10 -0.77 8.54
C ALA A 188 -1.26 -0.10 9.91
N ALA A 189 -2.43 -0.25 10.52
CA ALA A 189 -2.72 0.27 11.85
C ALA A 189 -1.85 -0.39 12.93
N ALA A 190 -1.73 -1.72 12.92
CA ALA A 190 -0.88 -2.45 13.87
C ALA A 190 0.59 -2.00 13.77
N LYS A 191 1.12 -1.85 12.55
CA LYS A 191 2.46 -1.31 12.32
C LYS A 191 2.59 0.14 12.80
N GLY A 192 1.63 0.98 12.45
CA GLY A 192 1.62 2.40 12.83
C GLY A 192 1.62 2.61 14.34
N LEU A 193 0.89 1.78 15.08
CA LEU A 193 0.88 1.80 16.55
C LEU A 193 2.24 1.42 17.15
N GLY A 194 2.96 0.46 16.55
CA GLY A 194 4.34 0.18 16.93
C GLY A 194 5.28 1.34 16.63
N GLN A 195 5.15 1.95 15.45
CA GLN A 195 5.95 3.11 15.02
C GLN A 195 5.74 4.35 15.90
N LEU A 196 4.52 4.55 16.40
CA LEU A 196 4.19 5.65 17.30
C LEU A 196 5.00 5.59 18.61
N ASN A 197 5.45 4.39 19.00
CA ASN A 197 6.19 4.13 20.23
C ASN A 197 5.48 4.64 21.50
N ASP A 198 4.14 4.57 21.51
CA ASP A 198 3.31 4.93 22.66
C ASP A 198 2.75 3.66 23.33
N ARG A 199 3.12 3.43 24.59
CA ARG A 199 2.68 2.26 25.36
C ARG A 199 1.16 2.21 25.58
N ALA A 200 0.45 3.32 25.42
CA ALA A 200 -1.00 3.32 25.44
C ALA A 200 -1.60 2.47 24.30
N ALA A 201 -0.83 2.12 23.26
CA ALA A 201 -1.24 1.20 22.19
C ALA A 201 -1.25 -0.28 22.60
N VAL A 202 -0.59 -0.65 23.72
CA VAL A 202 -0.38 -2.05 24.12
C VAL A 202 -1.69 -2.83 24.26
N PRO A 203 -2.76 -2.32 24.91
CA PRO A 203 -4.02 -3.05 24.99
C PRO A 203 -4.61 -3.37 23.61
N ALA A 204 -4.62 -2.39 22.70
CA ALA A 204 -5.16 -2.55 21.36
C ALA A 204 -4.36 -3.56 20.52
N LEU A 205 -3.03 -3.51 20.59
CA LEU A 205 -2.16 -4.49 19.95
C LEU A 205 -2.29 -5.90 20.56
N CYS A 206 -2.53 -6.01 21.87
CA CYS A 206 -2.80 -7.28 22.52
C CYS A 206 -4.12 -7.92 22.04
N ASP A 207 -5.11 -7.12 21.66
CA ASP A 207 -6.32 -7.62 21.02
C ASP A 207 -6.08 -7.99 19.55
N ALA A 208 -5.27 -7.22 18.82
CA ALA A 208 -4.86 -7.54 17.45
C ALA A 208 -4.05 -8.85 17.32
N LEU A 209 -3.47 -9.39 18.41
CA LEU A 209 -2.92 -10.75 18.44
C LEU A 209 -3.96 -11.85 18.18
N LYS A 210 -5.26 -11.52 18.18
CA LYS A 210 -6.37 -12.46 17.94
C LYS A 210 -7.01 -12.25 16.57
N ASP A 211 -6.45 -11.38 15.72
CA ASP A 211 -7.00 -11.06 14.41
C ASP A 211 -7.15 -12.32 13.53
N SER A 212 -8.15 -12.34 12.65
CA SER A 212 -8.35 -13.44 11.70
C SER A 212 -7.16 -13.58 10.75
N GLU A 213 -6.55 -12.46 10.35
CA GLU A 213 -5.45 -12.43 9.41
C GLU A 213 -4.09 -12.58 10.12
N TRP A 214 -3.31 -13.58 9.70
CA TRP A 214 -2.03 -13.91 10.34
C TRP A 214 -1.02 -12.77 10.22
N SER A 215 -1.07 -11.99 9.13
CA SER A 215 -0.19 -10.85 8.92
C SER A 215 -0.42 -9.77 9.99
N VAL A 216 -1.67 -9.51 10.36
CA VAL A 216 -2.03 -8.56 11.43
C VAL A 216 -1.50 -9.06 12.77
N ARG A 217 -1.75 -10.34 13.11
CA ARG A 217 -1.25 -10.96 14.35
C ARG A 217 0.28 -10.90 14.46
N TYR A 218 0.99 -11.19 13.37
CA TYR A 218 2.46 -11.13 13.31
C TYR A 218 2.98 -9.73 13.62
N HIS A 219 2.42 -8.71 12.96
CA HIS A 219 2.86 -7.33 13.16
C HIS A 219 2.41 -6.74 14.50
N ALA A 220 1.27 -7.19 15.04
CA ALA A 220 0.88 -6.88 16.41
C ALA A 220 1.89 -7.43 17.42
N ALA A 221 2.34 -8.69 17.25
CA ALA A 221 3.37 -9.28 18.10
C ALA A 221 4.68 -8.49 18.06
N LEU A 222 5.20 -8.21 16.86
CA LEU A 222 6.43 -7.42 16.71
C LEU A 222 6.32 -6.03 17.35
N SER A 223 5.20 -5.34 17.12
CA SER A 223 4.96 -4.00 17.66
C SER A 223 4.92 -4.01 19.20
N LEU A 224 4.34 -5.04 19.80
CA LEU A 224 4.38 -5.23 21.27
C LEU A 224 5.80 -5.44 21.80
N GLY A 225 6.65 -6.13 21.03
CA GLY A 225 8.07 -6.25 21.32
C GLY A 225 8.80 -4.91 21.27
N ASP A 226 8.49 -4.07 20.27
CA ASP A 226 9.07 -2.74 20.08
C ASP A 226 8.67 -1.72 21.16
N LEU A 227 7.45 -1.81 21.68
CA LEU A 227 6.97 -0.94 22.77
C LEU A 227 7.59 -1.27 24.13
N GLU A 228 8.19 -2.46 24.24
CA GLU A 228 8.87 -2.96 25.44
C GLU A 228 8.05 -2.89 26.74
N ASP A 229 6.73 -3.03 26.63
CA ASP A 229 5.83 -3.01 27.78
C ASP A 229 5.60 -4.43 28.33
N LEU A 230 5.97 -4.63 29.61
CA LEU A 230 5.89 -5.92 30.28
C LEU A 230 4.45 -6.45 30.47
N THR A 231 3.42 -5.62 30.27
CA THR A 231 2.02 -6.05 30.25
C THR A 231 1.71 -6.97 29.06
N ALA A 232 2.48 -6.86 27.96
CA ALA A 232 2.32 -7.68 26.77
C ALA A 232 2.85 -9.13 26.92
N VAL A 233 3.64 -9.41 27.97
CA VAL A 233 4.29 -10.73 28.16
C VAL A 233 3.27 -11.87 28.22
N ILE A 234 2.19 -11.73 28.99
CA ILE A 234 1.18 -12.79 29.12
C ILE A 234 0.36 -12.98 27.83
N PRO A 235 -0.14 -11.91 27.18
CA PRO A 235 -0.75 -12.00 25.84
C PRO A 235 0.16 -12.69 24.81
N LEU A 236 1.44 -12.32 24.74
CA LEU A 236 2.41 -12.94 23.83
C LEU A 236 2.64 -14.42 24.15
N ILE A 237 2.78 -14.80 25.43
CA ILE A 237 2.86 -16.22 25.82
C ILE A 237 1.65 -17.01 25.31
N LYS A 238 0.44 -16.44 25.37
CA LYS A 238 -0.76 -17.09 24.85
C LYS A 238 -0.74 -17.21 23.31
N ALA A 239 -0.06 -16.31 22.61
CA ALA A 239 0.08 -16.32 21.16
C ALA A 239 1.17 -17.29 20.65
N LEU A 240 1.95 -17.94 21.52
CA LEU A 240 2.93 -18.97 21.12
C LEU A 240 2.30 -20.17 20.43
N LYS A 241 1.00 -20.42 20.61
CA LYS A 241 0.25 -21.51 19.97
C LYS A 241 -0.38 -21.11 18.62
N ASP A 242 0.04 -20.00 18.02
CA ASP A 242 -0.52 -19.54 16.75
C ASP A 242 -0.37 -20.62 15.64
N PRO A 243 -1.39 -20.85 14.80
CA PRO A 243 -1.29 -21.82 13.72
C PRO A 243 -0.19 -21.48 12.71
N ARG A 244 0.20 -20.21 12.57
CA ARG A 244 1.21 -19.78 11.60
C ARG A 244 2.59 -19.70 12.24
N GLU A 245 3.53 -20.48 11.70
CA GLU A 245 4.94 -20.48 12.11
C GLU A 245 5.54 -19.06 12.20
N GLY A 246 5.27 -18.22 11.19
CA GLY A 246 5.77 -16.84 11.15
C GLY A 246 5.31 -15.99 12.35
N VAL A 247 4.06 -16.17 12.79
CA VAL A 247 3.52 -15.49 13.97
C VAL A 247 4.20 -16.00 15.24
N ARG A 248 4.29 -17.32 15.41
CA ARG A 248 4.98 -17.93 16.57
C ARG A 248 6.42 -17.43 16.68
N ARG A 249 7.15 -17.38 15.55
CA ARG A 249 8.50 -16.83 15.49
C ARG A 249 8.55 -15.36 15.94
N GLY A 250 7.65 -14.52 15.42
CA GLY A 250 7.57 -13.10 15.82
C GLY A 250 7.23 -12.92 17.30
N VAL A 251 6.39 -13.79 17.86
CA VAL A 251 6.09 -13.83 19.30
C VAL A 251 7.32 -14.19 20.12
N VAL A 252 8.09 -15.22 19.73
CA VAL A 252 9.34 -15.59 20.43
C VAL A 252 10.34 -14.44 20.40
N GLU A 253 10.52 -13.80 19.26
CA GLU A 253 11.40 -12.63 19.11
C GLU A 253 10.96 -11.49 20.05
N SER A 254 9.67 -11.19 20.08
CA SER A 254 9.11 -10.11 20.91
C SER A 254 9.23 -10.40 22.41
N LEU A 255 8.99 -11.65 22.83
CA LEU A 255 9.24 -12.10 24.21
C LEU A 255 10.72 -11.96 24.58
N GLY A 256 11.63 -12.23 23.64
CA GLY A 256 13.05 -12.00 23.80
C GLY A 256 13.39 -10.53 24.02
N ARG A 257 12.86 -9.63 23.19
CA ARG A 257 13.05 -8.18 23.32
C ARG A 257 12.55 -7.66 24.67
N LEU A 258 11.44 -8.19 25.18
CA LEU A 258 10.91 -7.84 26.50
C LEU A 258 11.80 -8.28 27.66
N GLY A 259 12.60 -9.35 27.50
CA GLY A 259 13.59 -9.74 28.52
C GLY A 259 13.01 -10.38 29.79
N ASP A 260 11.70 -10.66 29.83
CA ASP A 260 10.99 -11.06 31.06
C ASP A 260 11.07 -12.56 31.35
N LYS A 261 11.49 -12.91 32.57
CA LYS A 261 11.64 -14.31 33.01
C LYS A 261 10.34 -15.12 32.99
N ARG A 262 9.18 -14.47 33.06
CA ARG A 262 7.86 -15.15 32.98
C ARG A 262 7.69 -15.93 31.68
N ALA A 263 8.38 -15.55 30.60
CA ALA A 263 8.33 -16.23 29.32
C ALA A 263 9.14 -17.55 29.28
N VAL A 264 10.09 -17.76 30.19
CA VAL A 264 11.05 -18.88 30.12
C VAL A 264 10.34 -20.24 30.10
N ALA A 265 9.46 -20.50 31.08
CA ALA A 265 8.77 -21.78 31.19
C ALA A 265 7.83 -22.05 30.00
N ALA A 266 7.26 -20.99 29.40
CA ALA A 266 6.41 -21.12 28.22
C ALA A 266 7.25 -21.46 26.97
N LEU A 267 8.37 -20.77 26.77
CA LEU A 267 9.28 -21.02 25.66
C LEU A 267 9.95 -22.39 25.74
N GLU A 268 10.30 -22.88 26.94
CA GLU A 268 10.84 -24.24 27.11
C GLU A 268 9.82 -25.32 26.74
N ARG A 269 8.53 -25.10 27.01
CA ARG A 269 7.46 -26.00 26.55
C ARG A 269 7.27 -25.89 25.05
N GLN A 270 7.21 -24.67 24.51
CA GLN A 270 7.04 -24.45 23.07
C GLN A 270 8.19 -25.06 22.27
N ARG A 271 9.43 -24.94 22.75
CA ARG A 271 10.62 -25.53 22.12
C ARG A 271 10.45 -27.03 21.85
N LYS A 272 9.89 -27.79 22.80
CA LYS A 272 9.66 -29.24 22.66
C LYS A 272 8.58 -29.56 21.61
N VAL A 273 7.56 -28.71 21.50
CA VAL A 273 6.53 -28.83 20.46
C VAL A 273 7.13 -28.55 19.08
N GLU A 274 7.97 -27.51 18.97
CA GLU A 274 8.56 -27.08 17.70
C GLU A 274 9.66 -28.01 17.19
N GLU A 275 10.22 -28.90 18.03
CA GLU A 275 11.20 -29.92 17.59
C GLU A 275 10.68 -30.76 16.42
N THR A 276 9.36 -30.98 16.37
CA THR A 276 8.68 -31.70 15.28
C THR A 276 8.05 -30.79 14.24
N GLU A 277 7.75 -29.53 14.57
CA GLU A 277 7.00 -28.61 13.69
C GLU A 277 7.88 -27.64 12.90
N SER A 278 8.84 -26.97 13.56
CA SER A 278 9.64 -25.93 12.94
C SER A 278 11.02 -25.76 13.56
N LYS A 279 12.04 -26.11 12.76
CA LYS A 279 13.44 -25.85 13.10
C LYS A 279 13.74 -24.35 13.25
N LEU A 280 13.03 -23.48 12.53
CA LEU A 280 13.23 -22.03 12.57
C LEU A 280 12.77 -21.45 13.91
N VAL A 281 11.63 -21.90 14.42
CA VAL A 281 11.13 -21.45 15.73
C VAL A 281 12.02 -22.00 16.84
N VAL A 282 12.46 -23.26 16.78
CA VAL A 282 13.43 -23.83 17.73
C VAL A 282 14.71 -23.00 17.78
N ALA A 283 15.30 -22.68 16.63
CA ALA A 283 16.52 -21.88 16.56
C ALA A 283 16.33 -20.50 17.21
N MET A 284 15.20 -19.83 16.96
CA MET A 284 14.90 -18.54 17.59
C MET A 284 14.74 -18.67 19.10
N ILE A 285 14.05 -19.71 19.58
CA ILE A 285 13.92 -19.97 21.02
C ILE A 285 15.29 -20.19 21.66
N ASP A 286 16.18 -20.95 21.02
CA ASP A 286 17.53 -21.23 21.51
C ASP A 286 18.42 -19.97 21.56
N MET A 287 18.21 -19.01 20.65
CA MET A 287 18.86 -17.70 20.70
C MET A 287 18.38 -16.85 21.88
N VAL A 288 17.07 -16.89 22.16
CA VAL A 288 16.41 -15.98 23.11
C VAL A 288 16.50 -16.48 24.57
N LEU A 289 16.32 -17.79 24.81
CA LEU A 289 16.24 -18.39 26.15
C LEU A 289 17.44 -18.07 27.08
N PRO A 290 18.71 -18.11 26.63
CA PRO A 290 19.84 -17.81 27.50
C PRO A 290 19.82 -16.37 28.04
N GLY A 291 19.30 -15.41 27.27
CA GLY A 291 19.10 -14.03 27.69
C GLY A 291 18.00 -13.93 28.73
N LEU A 292 16.83 -14.49 28.42
CA LEU A 292 15.66 -14.47 29.30
C LEU A 292 15.88 -15.12 30.66
N ARG A 293 16.60 -16.25 30.73
CA ARG A 293 16.95 -16.89 32.02
C ARG A 293 17.69 -15.94 32.96
N ARG A 294 18.45 -14.99 32.39
CA ARG A 294 19.20 -13.96 33.11
C ARG A 294 18.42 -12.64 33.27
N GLY A 295 17.19 -12.55 32.75
CA GLY A 295 16.40 -11.32 32.72
C GLY A 295 16.97 -10.27 31.77
N ARG A 296 17.66 -10.69 30.71
CA ARG A 296 18.27 -9.80 29.72
C ARG A 296 17.44 -9.80 28.44
N LYS A 297 17.28 -8.61 27.86
CA LYS A 297 16.68 -8.43 26.54
C LYS A 297 17.52 -9.11 25.47
N PHE A 298 16.83 -9.62 24.46
CA PHE A 298 17.42 -10.09 23.23
C PHE A 298 17.42 -8.94 22.22
N GLU A 299 18.61 -8.57 21.75
CA GLU A 299 18.79 -7.64 20.62
C GLU A 299 19.29 -8.45 19.42
N PRO A 300 18.46 -8.68 18.38
CA PRO A 300 18.93 -9.30 17.16
C PRO A 300 19.95 -8.38 16.48
N ARG A 301 21.05 -8.96 15.99
CA ARG A 301 22.02 -8.21 15.19
C ARG A 301 21.34 -7.66 13.92
N PRO A 302 21.80 -6.54 13.33
CA PRO A 302 21.16 -5.94 12.16
C PRO A 302 20.97 -6.90 10.97
N ASP A 303 21.89 -7.84 10.77
CA ASP A 303 21.85 -8.93 9.78
C ASP A 303 20.84 -10.04 10.12
N GLN A 304 20.41 -10.10 11.38
CA GLN A 304 19.40 -11.02 11.91
C GLN A 304 18.04 -10.35 12.10
N ARG A 305 17.97 -9.01 11.97
CA ARG A 305 16.71 -8.29 11.81
C ARG A 305 16.14 -8.73 10.48
N LEU A 306 15.17 -9.62 10.55
CA LEU A 306 14.36 -9.93 9.39
C LEU A 306 13.61 -8.65 9.07
N THR A 307 14.07 -7.96 8.01
CA THR A 307 13.19 -7.05 7.32
C THR A 307 11.91 -7.83 7.05
N PRO A 308 10.72 -7.22 7.21
CA PRO A 308 9.55 -7.80 6.61
C PRO A 308 9.95 -8.15 5.17
N GLN A 309 9.84 -9.43 4.79
CA GLN A 309 9.71 -9.77 3.38
C GLN A 309 8.77 -8.70 2.84
N PRO A 310 9.15 -7.94 1.79
CA PRO A 310 8.28 -6.89 1.29
C PRO A 310 6.92 -7.57 1.13
N ILE A 311 5.96 -7.17 1.97
CA ILE A 311 4.57 -7.35 1.61
C ILE A 311 4.56 -6.73 0.24
N ILE A 312 4.27 -7.55 -0.77
CA ILE A 312 4.26 -7.14 -2.17
C ILE A 312 3.72 -5.73 -2.16
N ASN A 313 4.62 -4.78 -2.37
CA ASN A 313 4.28 -3.38 -2.27
C ASN A 313 3.52 -3.21 -3.58
N THR A 314 2.21 -3.42 -3.57
CA THR A 314 1.33 -3.21 -4.72
C THR A 314 1.21 -1.71 -5.04
N ALA A 315 2.27 -0.95 -4.80
CA ALA A 315 2.60 0.30 -5.46
C ALA A 315 3.26 0.06 -6.84
N THR A 316 3.33 -1.18 -7.34
CA THR A 316 3.33 -1.46 -8.78
C THR A 316 2.45 -2.67 -9.04
N ILE A 317 1.14 -2.45 -9.08
CA ILE A 317 0.28 -3.32 -9.90
C ILE A 317 0.78 -3.10 -11.33
N LYS A 318 1.69 -3.96 -11.81
CA LYS A 318 1.83 -4.15 -13.25
C LYS A 318 0.43 -4.58 -13.73
N PRO A 319 -0.21 -3.85 -14.65
CA PRO A 319 -1.58 -4.13 -15.11
C PRO A 319 -1.79 -5.61 -15.46
N LYS A 320 -0.73 -6.26 -15.96
CA LYS A 320 -0.73 -7.66 -16.41
C LYS A 320 -1.12 -8.69 -15.34
N ALA A 321 -0.78 -8.49 -14.06
CA ALA A 321 -1.10 -9.49 -13.02
C ALA A 321 -2.56 -9.37 -12.53
N ALA A 322 -3.11 -8.15 -12.48
CA ALA A 322 -4.51 -7.93 -12.15
C ALA A 322 -5.44 -8.34 -13.32
N ILE A 323 -5.01 -8.08 -14.56
CA ILE A 323 -5.71 -8.54 -15.76
C ILE A 323 -5.67 -10.07 -15.84
N LEU A 324 -4.52 -10.71 -15.58
CA LEU A 324 -4.41 -12.17 -15.59
C LEU A 324 -5.26 -12.81 -14.48
N ALA A 325 -5.23 -12.29 -13.25
CA ALA A 325 -6.07 -12.81 -12.17
C ALA A 325 -7.58 -12.59 -12.42
N ALA A 326 -7.96 -11.47 -13.06
CA ALA A 326 -9.34 -11.23 -13.46
C ALA A 326 -9.78 -12.16 -14.61
N GLN A 327 -8.90 -12.41 -15.59
CA GLN A 327 -9.14 -13.33 -16.70
C GLN A 327 -9.23 -14.78 -16.23
N GLU A 328 -8.36 -15.22 -15.32
CA GLU A 328 -8.38 -16.56 -14.72
C GLU A 328 -9.64 -16.78 -13.88
N ASN A 329 -10.08 -15.78 -13.11
CA ASN A 329 -11.31 -15.89 -12.32
C ASN A 329 -12.57 -15.85 -13.21
N ALA A 330 -12.58 -15.05 -14.28
CA ALA A 330 -13.65 -15.04 -15.27
C ALA A 330 -13.73 -16.38 -16.04
N ALA A 331 -12.59 -16.95 -16.44
CA ALA A 331 -12.52 -18.25 -17.08
C ALA A 331 -12.98 -19.39 -16.16
N ARG A 332 -12.65 -19.32 -14.86
CA ARG A 332 -13.13 -20.29 -13.86
C ARG A 332 -14.64 -20.22 -13.69
N ILE A 333 -15.21 -19.02 -13.58
CA ILE A 333 -16.67 -18.82 -13.46
C ILE A 333 -17.40 -19.30 -14.72
N ALA A 334 -16.85 -19.01 -15.92
CA ALA A 334 -17.41 -19.48 -17.17
C ALA A 334 -17.36 -21.03 -17.29
N ALA A 335 -16.27 -21.66 -16.82
CA ALA A 335 -16.15 -23.11 -16.79
C ALA A 335 -17.10 -23.77 -15.79
N GLU A 336 -17.31 -23.17 -14.61
CA GLU A 336 -18.27 -23.62 -13.60
C GLU A 336 -19.72 -23.51 -14.11
N GLN A 337 -20.05 -22.45 -14.84
CA GLN A 337 -21.37 -22.25 -15.45
C GLN A 337 -21.61 -23.19 -16.65
N ALA A 338 -20.59 -23.43 -17.48
CA ALA A 338 -20.69 -24.39 -18.57
C ALA A 338 -20.83 -25.83 -18.06
N ALA A 339 -20.12 -26.20 -16.98
CA ALA A 339 -20.27 -27.51 -16.35
C ALA A 339 -21.65 -27.71 -15.70
N ALA A 340 -22.25 -26.65 -15.15
CA ALA A 340 -23.61 -26.68 -14.62
C ALA A 340 -24.66 -26.85 -15.74
N ALA A 341 -24.48 -26.19 -16.89
CA ALA A 341 -25.36 -26.33 -18.04
C ALA A 341 -25.29 -27.72 -18.70
N SER A 342 -24.10 -28.32 -18.77
CA SER A 342 -23.92 -29.67 -19.33
C SER A 342 -24.50 -30.79 -18.45
N LEU A 343 -24.71 -30.54 -17.15
CA LEU A 343 -25.35 -31.49 -16.24
C LEU A 343 -26.89 -31.44 -16.31
N GLU A 344 -27.48 -30.39 -16.87
CA GLU A 344 -28.92 -30.30 -17.10
C GLU A 344 -29.37 -30.93 -18.44
N GLU A 345 -28.45 -31.16 -19.40
CA GLU A 345 -28.77 -31.79 -20.69
C GLU A 345 -28.69 -33.34 -20.70
N GLU A 346 -28.19 -33.98 -19.65
CA GLU A 346 -28.17 -35.44 -19.51
C GLU A 346 -29.13 -35.94 -18.41
N MET A 347 -30.43 -35.77 -18.63
CA MET A 347 -31.45 -36.60 -17.97
C MET A 347 -32.42 -37.16 -19.02
N PRO A 348 -32.52 -38.50 -19.20
CA PRO A 348 -33.48 -39.09 -20.10
C PRO A 348 -34.88 -38.98 -19.49
N GLY A 349 -35.81 -38.46 -20.28
CA GLY A 349 -37.22 -38.40 -19.92
C GLY A 349 -37.81 -39.79 -19.78
N ASP A 350 -38.43 -40.04 -18.63
CA ASP A 350 -39.50 -41.02 -18.51
C ASP A 350 -40.75 -40.32 -17.98
N ASP A 351 -41.80 -40.51 -18.78
CA ASP A 351 -43.19 -40.16 -18.60
C ASP A 351 -43.76 -40.82 -17.33
N LEU A 352 -44.60 -40.11 -16.57
CA LEU A 352 -45.87 -40.58 -16.00
C LEU A 352 -46.48 -39.53 -15.04
N GLY A 353 -47.60 -38.94 -15.49
CA GLY A 353 -48.85 -38.92 -14.73
C GLY A 353 -48.92 -38.13 -13.41
N VAL A 354 -49.46 -36.92 -13.52
CA VAL A 354 -50.17 -36.14 -12.49
C VAL A 354 -51.00 -36.99 -11.50
N ASP A 355 -50.86 -36.70 -10.21
CA ASP A 355 -51.99 -36.36 -9.34
C ASP A 355 -51.52 -35.63 -8.06
N GLY A 356 -52.38 -34.72 -7.59
CA GLY A 356 -52.03 -33.59 -6.73
C GLY A 356 -51.72 -33.88 -5.26
N ILE A 357 -51.14 -32.87 -4.60
CA ILE A 357 -51.58 -32.22 -3.35
C ILE A 357 -50.63 -31.04 -3.12
N GLY A 358 -51.19 -29.83 -3.03
CA GLY A 358 -50.43 -28.59 -2.86
C GLY A 358 -50.07 -28.28 -1.41
N VAL A 359 -49.10 -27.38 -1.24
CA VAL A 359 -49.15 -26.24 -0.29
C VAL A 359 -47.96 -25.31 -0.54
N ASP A 360 -48.28 -24.02 -0.68
CA ASP A 360 -47.57 -22.79 -0.28
C ASP A 360 -46.05 -22.67 -0.41
N GLY A 361 -45.61 -21.65 -1.15
CA GLY A 361 -44.35 -20.97 -0.89
C GLY A 361 -43.75 -20.15 -2.03
N VAL A 362 -43.85 -18.81 -1.91
CA VAL A 362 -42.91 -17.78 -2.40
C VAL A 362 -42.62 -17.69 -3.91
N ASP A 363 -43.39 -16.83 -4.61
CA ASP A 363 -42.93 -16.21 -5.86
C ASP A 363 -42.08 -14.97 -5.56
N GLY A 364 -40.85 -15.01 -6.07
CA GLY A 364 -39.96 -13.86 -6.19
C GLY A 364 -40.21 -13.11 -7.50
N GLU A 365 -40.39 -11.80 -7.40
CA GLU A 365 -40.27 -10.91 -8.56
C GLU A 365 -38.79 -10.68 -8.88
N LEU A 366 -38.39 -11.21 -10.03
CA LEU A 366 -37.11 -10.97 -10.69
C LEU A 366 -37.01 -9.50 -11.11
N ALA A 367 -36.14 -8.76 -10.42
CA ALA A 367 -35.69 -7.45 -10.87
C ALA A 367 -34.73 -7.61 -12.06
N GLY A 368 -35.14 -7.09 -13.22
CA GLY A 368 -34.26 -6.87 -14.35
C GLY A 368 -33.18 -5.83 -14.02
N VAL A 369 -31.93 -6.13 -14.34
CA VAL A 369 -30.86 -5.13 -14.42
C VAL A 369 -30.23 -5.23 -15.80
N ALA A 370 -30.35 -4.14 -16.54
CA ALA A 370 -29.75 -3.93 -17.85
C ALA A 370 -28.22 -3.96 -17.75
N LEU A 371 -27.59 -4.75 -18.61
CA LEU A 371 -26.17 -4.68 -18.91
C LEU A 371 -25.95 -3.52 -19.90
N ALA A 372 -25.29 -2.47 -19.45
CA ALA A 372 -24.77 -1.41 -20.31
C ALA A 372 -23.25 -1.63 -20.49
N ASP A 373 -22.89 -1.77 -21.76
CA ASP A 373 -21.59 -1.65 -22.43
C ASP A 373 -20.34 -1.39 -21.56
N VAL A 374 -19.45 -2.38 -21.53
CA VAL A 374 -18.02 -2.18 -21.22
C VAL A 374 -17.27 -2.25 -22.55
N ASP A 375 -16.89 -1.09 -23.05
CA ASP A 375 -15.97 -0.90 -24.18
C ASP A 375 -14.56 -1.34 -23.76
N LEU A 376 -14.09 -2.46 -24.33
CA LEU A 376 -12.72 -2.96 -24.22
C LEU A 376 -11.99 -2.73 -25.56
N GLY A 377 -11.74 -1.48 -25.93
CA GLY A 377 -10.63 -1.16 -26.84
C GLY A 377 -9.30 -1.31 -26.08
N GLY A 378 -8.25 -1.97 -26.55
CA GLY A 378 -7.75 -2.17 -27.89
C GLY A 378 -6.24 -1.88 -27.82
N ASP A 379 -5.41 -2.77 -28.38
CA ASP A 379 -3.96 -2.66 -28.60
C ASP A 379 -2.99 -2.92 -27.44
N LEU A 380 -2.51 -4.17 -27.37
CA LEU A 380 -1.22 -4.54 -26.77
C LEU A 380 -0.68 -5.83 -27.41
N VAL A 381 -0.26 -5.76 -28.67
CA VAL A 381 0.70 -6.71 -29.25
C VAL A 381 1.53 -5.95 -30.28
N ASP A 382 2.82 -5.75 -30.00
CA ASP A 382 3.93 -6.00 -30.93
C ASP A 382 5.29 -5.69 -30.27
N ASP A 383 6.30 -6.43 -30.72
CA ASP A 383 7.75 -6.28 -30.50
C ASP A 383 8.39 -6.85 -29.23
N LEU A 384 8.64 -8.18 -29.28
CA LEU A 384 9.82 -8.80 -28.67
C LEU A 384 10.60 -9.54 -29.76
N GLU A 385 11.54 -8.84 -30.39
CA GLU A 385 12.62 -9.47 -31.16
C GLU A 385 13.62 -10.13 -30.20
N VAL A 386 13.84 -11.43 -30.40
CA VAL A 386 14.89 -12.23 -29.78
C VAL A 386 16.14 -12.15 -30.69
N PRO A 387 17.35 -11.85 -30.19
CA PRO A 387 18.55 -12.02 -30.99
C PRO A 387 19.00 -13.49 -30.98
N ASP A 388 19.12 -14.07 -32.17
CA ASP A 388 19.74 -15.37 -32.42
C ASP A 388 21.24 -15.35 -32.12
N SER A 389 21.68 -16.36 -31.35
CA SER A 389 23.00 -17.02 -31.30
C SER A 389 24.27 -16.26 -31.72
N LEU A 390 25.18 -16.02 -30.76
CA LEU A 390 26.40 -16.81 -30.51
C LEU A 390 27.18 -16.28 -29.30
#